data_AF-A0A6I9MWN7-F1
#
_entry.id   AF-A0A6I9MWN7-F1
#
_cell.length_a   1.000
_cell.length_b   1.000
_cell.length_c   1.000
_cell.angle_alpha   90.00
_cell.angle_beta   90.00
_cell.angle_gamma   90.00
#
_symmetry.space_group_name_H-M   'P 1'
#
loop_
_entity.id
_entity.type
_entity.pdbx_description
1 polymer ?
#
loop_
_entity_poly.entity_id
_entity_poly.type
_entity_poly.pdbx_seq_one_letter_code
_entity_poly.pdbx_strand_id
1 'polypeptide(L)'
;PALPKSKFIVAINWTGITFLDEREKRLLELSFPEVTGVHSVREGKASSQAVSLLTLKGDFTLSGGTAEDMSELLTMFLSGLTSRSQYAVTLKEADTQVRSYSRTVTYLRAQKSQVFMAKVREAETPTEQDT
;
A
#
# COMPACT_ATOMS: atom_id res chain seq x y z
N PRO A 1 -5.46 14.51 9.85
CA PRO A 1 -6.25 14.24 11.09
C PRO A 1 -5.56 14.88 12.30
N ALA A 2 -6.31 15.42 13.26
CA ALA A 2 -5.69 16.02 14.45
C ALA A 2 -5.17 14.91 15.38
N LEU A 3 -3.89 14.98 15.75
CA LEU A 3 -3.28 14.13 16.77
C LEU A 3 -3.27 14.87 18.11
N PRO A 4 -3.33 14.16 19.25
CA PRO A 4 -3.20 14.78 20.57
C PRO A 4 -1.87 15.51 20.80
N LYS A 5 -0.84 15.16 20.03
CA LYS A 5 0.52 15.73 20.11
C LYS A 5 1.06 15.99 18.70
N SER A 6 1.80 17.09 18.55
CA SER A 6 2.47 17.48 17.30
C SER A 6 3.92 16.99 17.20
N LYS A 7 4.54 16.63 18.33
CA LYS A 7 5.84 15.96 18.39
C LYS A 7 5.62 14.53 18.86
N PHE A 8 6.14 13.58 18.09
CA PHE A 8 5.99 12.16 18.31
C PHE A 8 7.09 11.41 17.59
N ILE A 9 7.21 10.13 17.90
CA ILE A 9 8.12 9.16 17.30
C ILE A 9 7.33 8.39 16.24
N VAL A 10 7.98 8.09 15.11
CA VAL A 10 7.41 7.23 14.06
C VAL A 10 8.16 5.90 14.07
N ALA A 11 7.44 4.82 14.36
CA ALA A 11 7.96 3.46 14.25
C ALA A 11 7.42 2.83 12.96
N ILE A 12 8.33 2.29 12.13
CA ILE A 12 8.01 1.64 10.85
C ILE A 12 8.50 0.20 10.92
N ASN A 13 7.64 -0.76 10.59
CA ASN A 13 8.01 -2.16 10.49
C ASN A 13 7.26 -2.83 9.31
N TRP A 14 7.42 -4.14 9.14
CA TRP A 14 6.83 -4.89 8.04
C TRP A 14 5.29 -4.96 8.06
N THR A 15 4.63 -4.67 9.18
CA THR A 15 3.17 -4.63 9.30
C THR A 15 2.57 -3.25 9.05
N GLY A 16 3.34 -2.18 9.28
CA GLY A 16 2.85 -0.82 9.06
C GLY A 16 3.64 0.26 9.80
N ILE A 17 2.94 1.35 10.11
CA ILE A 17 3.47 2.61 10.66
C ILE A 17 2.71 2.91 11.95
N THR A 18 3.44 3.19 13.02
CA THR A 18 2.86 3.58 14.31
C THR A 18 3.42 4.92 14.76
N PHE A 19 2.54 5.84 15.16
CA PHE A 19 2.93 7.09 15.81
C PHE A 19 2.87 6.90 17.32
N LEU A 20 3.96 7.20 18.01
CA LEU A 20 4.14 7.00 19.45
C LEU A 20 4.47 8.33 20.11
N ASP A 21 3.95 8.58 21.31
CA ASP A 21 4.42 9.72 22.10
C ASP A 21 5.76 9.42 22.79
N GLU A 22 6.28 10.40 23.55
CA GLU A 22 7.56 10.28 24.27
C GLU A 22 7.57 9.22 25.39
N ARG A 23 6.41 8.67 25.76
CA ARG A 23 6.27 7.56 26.70
C ARG A 23 5.97 6.25 25.98
N GLU A 24 6.23 6.19 24.68
CA GLU A 24 5.93 5.07 23.79
C GLU A 24 4.43 4.71 23.73
N LYS A 25 3.54 5.65 24.11
CA LYS A 25 2.10 5.45 23.98
C LYS A 25 1.68 5.66 22.54
N ARG A 26 0.94 4.69 22.00
CA ARG A 26 0.37 4.76 20.65
C ARG A 26 -0.65 5.90 20.49
N LEU A 27 -0.39 6.77 19.52
CA LEU A 27 -1.26 7.86 19.08
C LEU A 27 -2.08 7.46 17.85
N LEU A 28 -1.46 6.74 16.91
CA LEU A 28 -2.07 6.28 15.65
C LEU A 28 -1.37 5.01 15.17
N GLU A 29 -2.12 4.17 14.46
CA GLU A 29 -1.60 3.02 13.71
C GLU A 29 -2.19 3.03 12.29
N LEU A 30 -1.31 2.82 11.32
CA LEU A 30 -1.61 2.68 9.90
C LEU A 30 -1.00 1.38 9.40
N SER A 31 -1.83 0.49 8.89
CA SER A 31 -1.37 -0.64 8.08
C SER A 31 -1.01 -0.15 6.67
N PHE A 32 -0.12 -0.86 5.96
CA PHE A 32 0.25 -0.48 4.59
C PHE A 32 -0.93 -0.37 3.61
N PRO A 33 -1.97 -1.23 3.65
CA PRO A 33 -3.16 -1.04 2.80
C PRO A 33 -3.93 0.26 3.05
N GLU A 34 -3.75 0.89 4.21
CA GLU A 34 -4.37 2.19 4.50
C GLU A 34 -3.56 3.37 3.94
N VAL A 35 -2.31 3.15 3.52
CA VAL A 35 -1.44 4.17 2.92
C VAL A 35 -1.65 4.16 1.40
N THR A 36 -2.20 5.25 0.88
CA THR A 36 -2.54 5.39 -0.54
C THR A 36 -1.50 6.17 -1.34
N GLY A 37 -0.57 6.85 -0.67
CA GLY A 37 0.52 7.58 -1.31
C GLY A 37 1.55 8.12 -0.32
N VAL A 38 2.77 8.29 -0.81
CA VAL A 38 3.90 8.88 -0.07
C VAL A 38 4.58 9.90 -0.99
N HIS A 39 4.75 11.13 -0.50
CA HIS A 39 5.40 12.20 -1.26
C HIS A 39 6.42 12.93 -0.41
N SER A 40 7.64 13.08 -0.91
CA SER A 40 8.64 13.96 -0.30
C SER A 40 8.31 15.41 -0.62
N VAL A 41 8.31 16.27 0.40
CA VAL A 41 8.10 17.71 0.27
C VAL A 41 9.43 18.40 0.59
N ARG A 42 9.92 19.19 -0.37
CA ARG A 42 11.09 20.06 -0.18
C ARG A 42 10.62 21.50 -0.39
N GLU A 43 10.52 22.27 0.70
CA GLU A 43 10.36 23.72 0.59
C GLU A 43 11.73 24.38 0.42
N GLY A 44 11.83 25.47 -0.34
CA GLY A 44 13.06 26.08 -0.88
C GLY A 44 14.14 26.54 0.13
N LYS A 45 14.06 26.18 1.41
CA LYS A 45 15.15 26.25 2.37
C LYS A 45 15.62 24.83 2.68
N ALA A 46 16.91 24.56 2.50
CA ALA A 46 17.54 23.24 2.65
C ALA A 46 17.28 22.49 3.99
N SER A 47 16.72 23.17 4.99
CA SER A 47 16.48 22.64 6.34
C SER A 47 15.05 22.14 6.61
N SER A 48 14.09 22.30 5.69
CA SER A 48 12.70 21.84 5.90
C SER A 48 12.38 20.68 4.96
N GLN A 49 12.77 19.47 5.38
CA GLN A 49 12.32 18.25 4.74
C GLN A 49 11.04 17.74 5.42
N ALA A 50 10.07 17.32 4.62
CA ALA A 50 8.87 16.67 5.11
C ALA A 50 8.45 15.52 4.19
N VAL A 51 7.67 14.60 4.74
CA VAL A 51 6.98 13.55 3.97
C VAL A 51 5.47 13.71 4.17
N SER A 52 4.72 13.61 3.08
CA SER A 52 3.27 13.56 3.09
C SER A 52 2.81 12.12 2.91
N LEU A 53 2.02 11.63 3.87
CA LEU A 53 1.36 10.33 3.84
C LEU A 53 -0.11 10.54 3.51
N LEU A 54 -0.54 10.04 2.36
CA LEU A 54 -1.95 9.98 2.00
C LEU A 54 -2.53 8.69 2.57
N THR A 55 -3.65 8.79 3.28
CA THR A 55 -4.22 7.62 3.97
C THR A 55 -5.74 7.59 3.95
N LEU A 56 -6.30 6.40 4.13
CA LEU A 56 -7.75 6.22 4.30
C LEU A 56 -8.29 6.88 5.58
N LYS A 57 -7.42 7.18 6.56
CA LYS A 57 -7.77 7.88 7.80
C LYS A 57 -7.57 9.39 7.69
N GLY A 58 -7.12 9.90 6.54
CA GLY A 58 -6.77 11.29 6.25
C GLY A 58 -5.27 11.54 6.18
N ASP A 59 -4.88 12.67 5.59
CA ASP A 59 -3.49 12.91 5.21
C ASP A 59 -2.65 13.50 6.36
N PHE A 60 -1.37 13.17 6.37
CA PHE A 60 -0.39 13.63 7.36
C PHE A 60 0.83 14.21 6.67
N THR A 61 1.32 15.36 7.13
CA THR A 61 2.62 15.91 6.72
C THR A 61 3.55 15.86 7.93
N LEU A 62 4.62 15.09 7.81
CA LEU A 62 5.59 14.85 8.87
C LEU A 62 6.89 15.56 8.52
N SER A 63 7.30 16.54 9.33
CA SER A 63 8.57 17.24 9.16
C SER A 63 9.61 16.70 10.12
N GLY A 64 10.85 16.56 9.66
CA GLY A 64 11.95 16.04 10.47
C GLY A 64 13.22 15.85 9.66
N GLY A 65 14.36 15.77 10.36
CA GLY A 65 15.67 15.62 9.72
C GLY A 65 15.87 14.31 8.96
N THR A 66 15.00 13.32 9.16
CA THR A 66 15.04 12.00 8.53
C THR A 66 13.84 11.77 7.59
N ALA A 67 13.17 12.85 7.15
CA ALA A 67 11.95 12.73 6.36
C ALA A 67 12.19 12.09 4.99
N GLU A 68 13.36 12.33 4.39
CA GLU A 68 13.79 11.72 3.14
C GLU A 68 13.99 10.21 3.28
N ASP A 69 14.79 9.77 4.26
CA ASP A 69 15.02 8.34 4.55
C ASP A 69 13.69 7.60 4.82
N MET A 70 12.78 8.24 5.55
CA MET A 70 11.44 7.71 5.82
C MET A 70 10.63 7.53 4.53
N SER A 71 10.68 8.49 3.61
CA SER A 71 9.98 8.40 2.32
C SER A 71 10.49 7.23 1.47
N GLU A 72 11.81 7.04 1.42
CA GLU A 72 12.44 5.92 0.71
C GLU A 72 12.05 4.58 1.31
N LEU A 73 12.11 4.45 2.64
CA LEU A 73 11.73 3.23 3.36
C LEU A 73 10.26 2.85 3.12
N LEU A 74 9.36 3.81 3.22
CA LEU A 74 7.92 3.57 2.99
C LEU A 74 7.63 3.21 1.54
N THR A 75 8.32 3.85 0.59
CA THR A 75 8.22 3.53 -0.84
C THR A 75 8.71 2.11 -1.13
N MET A 76 9.81 1.69 -0.51
CA MET A 76 10.33 0.32 -0.63
C MET A 76 9.32 -0.71 -0.09
N PHE A 77 8.72 -0.47 1.07
CA PHE A 77 7.70 -1.38 1.61
C PHE A 77 6.46 -1.44 0.72
N LEU A 78 5.90 -0.30 0.29
CA LEU A 78 4.70 -0.26 -0.54
C LEU A 78 4.92 -0.93 -1.90
N SER A 79 6.04 -0.67 -2.56
CA SER A 79 6.38 -1.32 -3.84
C SER A 79 6.60 -2.83 -3.68
N GLY A 80 7.30 -3.25 -2.61
CA GLY A 80 7.52 -4.66 -2.31
C GLY A 80 6.24 -5.41 -1.98
N LEU A 81 5.36 -4.82 -1.17
CA LEU A 81 4.06 -5.41 -0.82
C LEU A 81 3.13 -5.47 -2.03
N THR A 82 3.11 -4.43 -2.87
CA THR A 82 2.30 -4.41 -4.08
C THR A 82 2.73 -5.48 -5.07
N SER A 83 4.05 -5.62 -5.32
CA SER A 83 4.58 -6.61 -6.28
C SER A 83 4.38 -8.06 -5.84
N ARG A 84 4.29 -8.32 -4.52
CA ARG A 84 4.08 -9.66 -3.95
C ARG A 84 2.66 -9.90 -3.46
N SER A 85 1.75 -8.94 -3.65
CA SER A 85 0.39 -9.07 -3.13
C SER A 85 -0.33 -10.21 -3.82
N GLN A 86 -0.86 -11.13 -3.01
CA GLN A 86 -1.83 -12.11 -3.47
C GLN A 86 -3.26 -11.60 -3.29
N TYR A 87 -3.46 -10.38 -2.78
CA TYR A 87 -4.77 -9.84 -2.45
C TYR A 87 -5.14 -8.68 -3.39
N ALA A 88 -6.40 -8.66 -3.81
CA ALA A 88 -6.98 -7.58 -4.60
C ALA A 88 -8.42 -7.29 -4.15
N VAL A 89 -8.89 -6.07 -4.41
CA VAL A 89 -10.25 -5.62 -4.11
C VAL A 89 -10.93 -5.16 -5.38
N THR A 90 -12.17 -5.58 -5.59
CA THR A 90 -12.96 -5.19 -6.75
C THR A 90 -13.47 -3.75 -6.63
N LEU A 91 -13.04 -2.89 -7.54
CA LEU A 91 -13.42 -1.47 -7.56
C LEU A 91 -14.81 -1.22 -8.18
N LYS A 92 -15.20 -2.07 -9.13
CA LYS A 92 -16.47 -1.98 -9.86
C LYS A 92 -17.05 -3.38 -10.05
N GLU A 93 -18.37 -3.49 -9.94
CA GLU A 93 -19.09 -4.73 -10.25
C GLU A 93 -18.87 -5.10 -11.73
N ALA A 94 -18.75 -6.39 -12.01
CA ALA A 94 -18.58 -6.88 -13.37
C ALA A 94 -19.88 -6.67 -14.17
N ASP A 95 -19.82 -5.84 -15.20
CA ASP A 95 -20.95 -5.65 -16.11
C ASP A 95 -21.24 -6.97 -16.84
N THR A 96 -22.41 -7.55 -16.60
CA THR A 96 -22.82 -8.85 -17.14
C THR A 96 -23.08 -8.86 -18.65
N GLN A 97 -22.69 -7.81 -19.38
CA GLN A 97 -22.94 -7.66 -20.82
C GLN A 97 -21.72 -7.99 -21.72
N VAL A 98 -20.83 -8.87 -21.28
CA VAL A 98 -19.91 -9.51 -22.24
C VAL A 98 -20.73 -10.47 -23.11
N ARG A 99 -21.26 -9.97 -24.23
CA ARG A 99 -21.81 -10.79 -25.33
C ARG A 99 -20.68 -11.69 -25.83
N SER A 100 -20.69 -12.93 -25.37
CA SER A 100 -19.75 -13.99 -25.75
C SER A 100 -19.94 -14.37 -27.22
N TYR A 101 -19.03 -13.93 -28.11
CA TYR A 101 -18.90 -14.52 -29.45
C TYR A 101 -18.09 -15.84 -29.44
N SER A 102 -17.52 -16.23 -28.29
CA SER A 102 -16.75 -17.46 -28.15
C SER A 102 -17.16 -18.22 -26.88
N ARG A 103 -17.42 -19.52 -27.03
CA ARG A 103 -18.02 -20.41 -26.01
C ARG A 103 -17.02 -20.91 -24.96
N THR A 104 -15.79 -20.39 -24.95
CA THR A 104 -14.65 -21.00 -24.22
C THR A 104 -14.06 -20.12 -23.11
N VAL A 105 -14.47 -18.86 -22.97
CA VAL A 105 -13.92 -17.96 -21.92
C VAL A 105 -14.92 -17.76 -20.79
N THR A 106 -14.52 -18.10 -19.56
CA THR A 106 -15.29 -17.84 -18.34
C THR A 106 -14.69 -16.66 -17.59
N TYR A 107 -15.49 -15.65 -17.26
CA TYR A 107 -15.09 -14.50 -16.46
C TYR A 107 -15.51 -14.68 -15.00
N LEU A 108 -14.68 -14.20 -14.07
CA LEU A 108 -15.03 -14.16 -12.64
C LEU A 108 -16.14 -13.14 -12.40
N ARG A 109 -17.22 -13.56 -11.75
CA ARG A 109 -18.26 -12.65 -11.27
C ARG A 109 -17.83 -12.09 -9.92
N ALA A 110 -17.75 -10.76 -9.82
CA ALA A 110 -17.31 -10.07 -8.62
C ALA A 110 -18.22 -8.88 -8.28
N GLN A 111 -18.52 -8.71 -7.00
CA GLN A 111 -19.26 -7.56 -6.49
C GLN A 111 -18.30 -6.44 -6.09
N LYS A 112 -18.78 -5.19 -6.07
CA LYS A 112 -18.00 -4.05 -5.58
C LYS A 112 -17.53 -4.31 -4.14
N SER A 113 -16.28 -3.95 -3.86
CA SER A 113 -15.62 -4.14 -2.56
C SER A 113 -15.37 -5.60 -2.15
N GLN A 114 -15.57 -6.57 -3.03
CA GLN A 114 -15.22 -7.97 -2.76
C GLN A 114 -13.69 -8.16 -2.81
N VAL A 115 -13.15 -8.87 -1.82
CA VAL A 115 -11.72 -9.22 -1.73
C VAL A 115 -11.49 -10.58 -2.40
N PHE A 116 -10.42 -10.69 -3.17
CA PHE A 116 -9.99 -11.93 -3.80
C PHE A 116 -8.53 -12.22 -3.50
N MET A 117 -8.21 -13.51 -3.49
CA MET A 117 -6.84 -14.00 -3.41
C MET A 117 -6.44 -14.59 -4.76
N ALA A 118 -5.41 -14.03 -5.38
CA ALA A 118 -4.82 -14.53 -6.60
C ALA A 118 -3.85 -15.67 -6.27
N LYS A 119 -4.13 -16.86 -6.80
CA LYS A 119 -3.19 -17.98 -6.76
C LYS A 119 -2.43 -18.02 -8.08
N VAL A 120 -1.17 -17.60 -8.06
CA VAL A 120 -0.28 -17.77 -9.23
C VAL A 120 -0.01 -19.26 -9.36
N ARG A 121 -0.34 -19.85 -10.51
CA ARG A 121 0.20 -21.16 -10.90
C ARG A 121 1.59 -20.92 -11.44
N GLU A 122 2.62 -21.48 -10.82
CA GLU A 122 3.94 -21.56 -11.43
C GLU A 122 3.80 -22.36 -12.72
N ALA A 123 4.38 -21.84 -13.81
CA ALA A 123 4.44 -22.58 -15.07
C ALA A 123 5.34 -23.79 -14.83
N GLU A 124 4.81 -25.00 -14.99
CA GLU A 124 5.64 -26.21 -15.03
C GLU A 124 6.65 -26.04 -16.17
N THR A 125 7.93 -25.98 -15.84
CA THR A 125 8.99 -26.05 -16.84
C THR A 125 8.82 -27.35 -17.63
N PRO A 126 8.67 -27.31 -18.96
CA PRO A 126 8.54 -28.53 -19.75
C PRO A 126 9.80 -29.37 -19.57
N THR A 127 9.64 -30.56 -18.98
CA THR A 127 10.69 -31.57 -18.91
C THR A 127 11.04 -32.01 -20.33
N GLU A 128 12.27 -31.74 -20.73
CA GLU A 128 12.86 -32.17 -22.00
C GLU A 128 13.10 -33.69 -21.94
N GLN A 129 12.07 -34.47 -22.26
CA GLN A 129 12.17 -35.93 -22.46
C GLN A 129 11.23 -36.37 -23.59
N ASP A 130 11.74 -36.32 -24.82
CA ASP A 130 11.76 -37.47 -25.74
C ASP A 130 12.50 -37.04 -27.03
N THR A 131 13.73 -37.54 -27.19
CA THR A 131 14.47 -37.61 -28.47
C THR A 131 14.54 -39.05 -28.91
#